data_AF-N8YF05-F1
#
_entry.id   AF-N8YF05-F1
#
_cell.length_a   1.000
_cell.length_b   1.000
_cell.length_c   1.000
_cell.angle_alpha   90.00
_cell.angle_beta   90.00
_cell.angle_gamma   90.00
#
_symmetry.space_group_name_H-M   'P 1'
#
loop_
_entity.id
_entity.type
_entity.pdbx_description
1 polymer ?
#
loop_
_entity_poly.entity_id
_entity_poly.type
_entity_poly.pdbx_seq_one_letter_code
_entity_poly.pdbx_strand_id
1 'polypeptide(L)'
;MRALLQRVLEAKVVVDGQVTGEIQTGILVFLGLGKEDNFEKGQKLIDKILKYRFFDDEQGKMGWNVSQANGGLLLVSQFTLMAQTQKGLRPDFGPAMPPTEAKALYEQLVAYAQSQFENVQTGIFAADMKVHLVNDGPVTFNLEVE
;
A
#
# COMPACT_ATOMS: atom_id res chain seq x y z
N MET A 1 5.77 9.63 -5.10
CA MET A 1 4.78 8.58 -4.78
C MET A 1 4.71 8.40 -3.29
N ARG A 2 3.53 8.13 -2.72
CA ARG A 2 3.34 7.97 -1.27
C ARG A 2 2.78 6.60 -0.94
N ALA A 3 3.27 5.98 0.12
CA ALA A 3 2.71 4.76 0.67
C ALA A 3 2.54 4.88 2.19
N LEU A 4 1.33 4.62 2.68
CA LEU A 4 1.05 4.45 4.10
C LEU A 4 0.97 2.94 4.37
N LEU A 5 1.93 2.44 5.14
CA LEU A 5 2.07 1.02 5.48
C LEU A 5 1.51 0.78 6.87
N GLN A 6 0.80 -0.32 7.06
CA GLN A 6 0.36 -0.80 8.36
C GLN A 6 0.72 -2.27 8.54
N ARG A 7 1.29 -2.63 9.69
CA ARG A 7 1.54 -4.03 10.03
C ARG A 7 0.21 -4.63 10.47
N VAL A 8 -0.15 -5.77 9.92
CA VAL A 8 -1.46 -6.37 10.17
C VAL A 8 -1.33 -7.83 10.60
N LEU A 9 -2.21 -8.26 11.52
CA LEU A 9 -2.44 -9.69 11.80
C LEU A 9 -3.36 -10.31 10.73
N GLU A 10 -4.28 -9.50 10.20
CA GLU A 10 -5.16 -9.84 9.09
C GLU A 10 -5.60 -8.54 8.41
N ALA A 11 -5.81 -8.59 7.10
CA ALA A 11 -6.45 -7.51 6.36
C ALA A 11 -7.16 -8.03 5.11
N LYS A 12 -8.29 -7.40 4.77
CA LYS A 12 -9.04 -7.73 3.55
C LYS A 12 -9.75 -6.53 2.96
N VAL A 13 -10.01 -6.61 1.67
CA VAL A 13 -10.84 -5.66 0.93
C VAL A 13 -12.14 -6.32 0.53
N VAL A 14 -13.25 -5.62 0.79
CA VAL A 14 -14.60 -6.02 0.39
C VAL A 14 -15.18 -5.00 -0.58
N VAL A 15 -15.70 -5.47 -1.71
CA VAL A 15 -16.45 -4.67 -2.69
C VAL A 15 -17.78 -5.39 -2.95
N ASP A 16 -18.89 -4.66 -2.86
CA ASP A 16 -20.25 -5.22 -3.04
C ASP A 16 -20.52 -6.49 -2.20
N GLY A 17 -19.96 -6.52 -0.98
CA GLY A 17 -20.09 -7.64 -0.05
C GLY A 17 -19.18 -8.85 -0.33
N GLN A 18 -18.36 -8.81 -1.39
CA GLN A 18 -17.43 -9.88 -1.75
C GLN A 18 -15.98 -9.51 -1.41
N VAL A 19 -15.22 -10.49 -0.92
CA VAL A 19 -13.79 -10.32 -0.67
C VAL A 19 -13.04 -10.33 -2.00
N THR A 20 -12.32 -9.25 -2.29
CA THR A 20 -11.54 -9.11 -3.55
C THR A 20 -10.05 -9.37 -3.35
N GLY A 21 -9.57 -9.29 -2.11
CA GLY A 21 -8.21 -9.59 -1.72
C GLY A 21 -8.09 -9.66 -0.20
N GLU A 22 -7.32 -10.61 0.29
CA GLU A 22 -7.19 -10.91 1.72
C GLU A 22 -5.81 -11.47 2.04
N ILE A 23 -5.22 -10.97 3.12
CA ILE A 23 -3.97 -11.48 3.68
C ILE A 23 -4.18 -11.79 5.17
N GLN A 24 -3.42 -12.77 5.65
CA GLN A 24 -3.20 -13.00 7.08
C GLN A 24 -2.14 -11.98 7.57
N THR A 25 -1.19 -12.41 8.41
CA THR A 25 -0.08 -11.55 8.86
C THR A 25 0.64 -10.92 7.68
N GLY A 26 0.91 -9.62 7.73
CA GLY A 26 1.52 -8.94 6.60
C GLY A 26 1.55 -7.42 6.68
N ILE A 27 1.61 -6.80 5.50
CA ILE A 27 1.60 -5.35 5.35
C ILE A 27 0.39 -4.95 4.50
N LEU A 28 -0.50 -4.13 5.06
CA LEU A 28 -1.46 -3.36 4.29
C LEU A 28 -0.78 -2.09 3.79
N VAL A 29 -0.85 -1.83 2.49
CA VAL A 29 -0.28 -0.64 1.86
C VAL A 29 -1.39 0.15 1.18
N PHE A 30 -1.60 1.37 1.66
CA PHE A 30 -2.33 2.38 0.92
C PHE A 30 -1.37 3.13 0.00
N LEU A 31 -1.57 3.05 -1.30
CA LEU A 31 -0.67 3.60 -2.31
C LEU A 31 -1.28 4.83 -3.00
N GLY A 32 -0.64 5.98 -2.86
CA GLY A 32 -1.00 7.25 -3.49
C GLY A 32 -0.06 7.60 -4.64
N LEU A 33 -0.65 7.89 -5.80
CA LEU A 33 0.06 8.25 -7.03
C LEU A 33 -0.11 9.75 -7.32
N GLY A 34 1.00 10.48 -7.40
CA GLY A 34 1.06 11.90 -7.75
C GLY A 34 1.33 12.12 -9.23
N LYS A 35 1.05 13.33 -9.73
CA LYS A 35 1.19 13.68 -11.17
C LYS A 35 2.57 13.42 -11.77
N GLU A 36 3.63 13.59 -10.98
CA GLU A 36 5.01 13.43 -11.41
C GLU A 36 5.57 12.01 -11.14
N ASP A 37 4.70 11.09 -10.76
CA ASP A 37 5.09 9.70 -10.55
C ASP A 37 5.16 8.92 -11.86
N ASN A 38 6.06 7.95 -11.89
CA ASN A 38 6.25 7.06 -13.00
C ASN A 38 6.55 5.64 -12.50
N PHE A 39 6.66 4.70 -13.44
CA PHE A 39 6.88 3.30 -13.12
C PHE A 39 8.20 3.07 -12.37
N GLU A 40 9.30 3.72 -12.78
CA GLU A 40 10.61 3.56 -12.12
C GLU A 40 10.59 3.98 -10.65
N LYS A 41 9.96 5.11 -10.33
CA LYS A 41 9.77 5.55 -8.93
C LYS A 41 8.95 4.53 -8.15
N GLY A 42 7.88 4.03 -8.75
CA GLY A 42 7.04 3.01 -8.11
C GLY A 42 7.76 1.70 -7.87
N GLN A 43 8.63 1.25 -8.80
CA GLN A 43 9.48 0.07 -8.58
C GLN A 43 10.38 0.26 -7.36
N LYS A 44 11.05 1.42 -7.25
CA LYS A 44 11.89 1.76 -6.08
C LYS A 44 11.08 1.74 -4.78
N LEU A 45 9.84 2.23 -4.79
CA LEU A 45 8.98 2.22 -3.61
C LEU A 45 8.55 0.80 -3.22
N ILE A 46 8.11 -0.02 -4.18
CA ILE A 46 7.73 -1.42 -3.94
C ILE A 46 8.92 -2.21 -3.39
N ASP A 47 10.10 -2.07 -3.99
CA ASP A 47 11.33 -2.69 -3.49
C ASP A 47 11.64 -2.28 -2.05
N LYS A 48 11.49 -0.98 -1.75
CA LYS A 48 11.70 -0.45 -0.40
C LYS A 48 10.70 -1.05 0.59
N ILE A 49 9.42 -1.17 0.22
CA ILE A 49 8.37 -1.79 1.04
C ILE A 49 8.70 -3.26 1.33
N LEU A 50 9.03 -4.04 0.30
CA LEU A 50 9.32 -5.48 0.44
C LEU A 50 10.56 -5.74 1.30
N LYS A 51 11.55 -4.84 1.26
CA LYS A 51 12.80 -4.95 2.03
C LYS A 51 12.73 -4.24 3.39
N TYR A 52 11.66 -3.50 3.68
CA TYR A 52 11.55 -2.68 4.89
C TYR A 52 11.55 -3.55 6.14
N ARG A 53 12.33 -3.18 7.17
CA ARG A 53 12.32 -3.87 8.46
C ARG A 53 11.09 -3.40 9.23
N PHE A 54 10.12 -4.29 9.37
CA PHE A 54 8.76 -3.96 9.81
C PHE A 54 8.21 -4.95 10.83
N PHE A 55 8.74 -6.18 10.83
CA PHE A 55 8.36 -7.26 11.72
C PHE A 55 9.45 -7.53 12.75
N ASP A 56 9.04 -8.07 13.89
CA ASP A 56 9.96 -8.43 14.96
C ASP A 56 10.75 -9.68 14.57
N ASP A 57 12.04 -9.67 14.85
CA ASP A 57 12.96 -10.79 14.67
C ASP A 57 12.93 -11.73 15.87
N GLU A 58 13.76 -12.78 15.83
CA GLU A 58 13.91 -13.75 16.92
C GLU A 58 14.31 -13.13 18.28
N GLN A 59 14.80 -11.89 18.33
CA GLN A 59 15.15 -11.16 19.55
C GLN A 59 14.05 -10.19 19.98
N GLY A 60 12.92 -10.16 19.29
CA GLY A 60 11.83 -9.20 19.52
C GLY A 60 12.16 -7.78 19.07
N LYS A 61 13.14 -7.60 18.17
CA LYS A 61 13.48 -6.29 17.58
C LYS A 61 12.93 -6.20 16.18
N MET A 62 12.54 -5.01 15.75
CA MET A 62 12.02 -4.78 14.39
C MET A 62 13.13 -4.97 13.32
N GLY A 63 13.38 -6.22 12.94
CA GLY A 63 14.53 -6.65 12.14
C GLY A 63 14.17 -7.46 10.89
N TRP A 64 12.94 -7.98 10.80
CA TRP A 64 12.49 -8.78 9.65
C TRP A 64 11.69 -7.95 8.65
N ASN A 65 11.84 -8.30 7.38
CA ASN A 65 10.98 -7.82 6.30
C ASN A 65 9.80 -8.77 6.07
N VAL A 66 8.89 -8.43 5.15
CA VAL A 66 7.66 -9.21 4.91
C VAL A 66 7.94 -10.66 4.49
N SER A 67 8.99 -10.89 3.70
CA SER A 67 9.37 -12.24 3.27
C SER A 67 9.91 -13.08 4.41
N GLN A 68 10.76 -12.50 5.27
CA GLN A 68 11.30 -13.20 6.44
C GLN A 68 10.24 -13.50 7.49
N ALA A 69 9.24 -12.63 7.62
CA ALA A 69 8.07 -12.84 8.48
C ALA A 69 7.03 -13.80 7.88
N ASN A 70 7.27 -14.34 6.67
CA ASN A 70 6.33 -15.17 5.92
C ASN A 70 4.93 -14.51 5.77
N GLY A 71 4.92 -13.18 5.57
CA GLY A 71 3.71 -12.39 5.54
C GLY A 71 3.10 -12.25 4.13
N GLY A 72 1.97 -11.56 4.05
CA GLY A 72 1.36 -11.10 2.80
C GLY A 72 1.51 -9.59 2.58
N LEU A 73 1.29 -9.15 1.35
CA LEU A 73 1.20 -7.74 0.98
C LEU A 73 -0.20 -7.48 0.40
N LEU A 74 -0.94 -6.53 0.97
CA LEU A 74 -2.23 -6.08 0.44
C LEU A 74 -2.09 -4.66 -0.09
N LEU A 75 -2.08 -4.49 -1.41
CA LEU A 75 -1.95 -3.20 -2.08
C LEU A 75 -3.32 -2.59 -2.38
N VAL A 76 -3.60 -1.40 -1.86
CA VAL A 76 -4.87 -0.68 -2.05
C VAL A 76 -4.60 0.72 -2.59
N SER A 77 -5.21 1.09 -3.72
CA SER A 77 -5.11 2.45 -4.27
C SER A 77 -5.75 3.47 -3.34
N GLN A 78 -5.04 4.55 -2.96
CA GLN A 78 -5.51 5.57 -2.02
C GLN A 78 -5.10 6.98 -2.47
N PHE A 79 -5.86 7.57 -3.39
CA PHE A 79 -5.56 8.90 -3.93
C PHE A 79 -5.53 10.00 -2.86
N THR A 80 -6.23 9.81 -1.73
CA THR A 80 -6.30 10.83 -0.66
C THR A 80 -4.97 11.06 0.04
N LEU A 81 -3.98 10.16 -0.10
CA LEU A 81 -2.62 10.41 0.38
C LEU A 81 -1.94 11.58 -0.34
N MET A 82 -2.43 11.94 -1.53
CA MET A 82 -1.95 13.09 -2.29
C MET A 82 -2.68 14.39 -1.95
N ALA A 83 -3.55 14.39 -0.94
CA ALA A 83 -4.27 15.58 -0.52
C ALA A 83 -3.33 16.66 0.03
N GLN A 84 -3.63 17.91 -0.31
CA GLN A 84 -3.20 19.09 0.41
C GLN A 84 -4.29 19.47 1.42
N THR A 85 -3.87 19.62 2.67
CA THR A 85 -4.77 19.82 3.82
C THR A 85 -4.39 21.06 4.65
N GLN A 86 -3.49 21.90 4.13
CA GLN A 86 -2.93 23.03 4.88
C GLN A 86 -3.86 24.25 4.93
N LYS A 87 -4.92 24.31 4.10
CA LYS A 87 -5.84 25.45 4.00
C LYS A 87 -7.30 25.00 4.02
N GLY A 88 -8.12 25.64 4.85
CA GLY A 88 -9.55 25.36 4.95
C GLY A 88 -9.86 23.97 5.56
N LEU A 89 -11.09 23.50 5.36
CA LEU A 89 -11.57 22.21 5.87
C LEU A 89 -11.91 21.21 4.76
N ARG A 90 -11.66 21.57 3.50
CA ARG A 90 -11.87 20.72 2.33
C ARG A 90 -10.49 20.35 1.76
N PRO A 91 -10.14 19.05 1.66
CA PRO A 91 -8.88 18.64 1.06
C PRO A 91 -8.85 19.01 -0.42
N ASP A 92 -7.69 19.45 -0.89
CA ASP A 92 -7.40 19.64 -2.31
C ASP A 92 -6.58 18.46 -2.85
N PHE A 93 -7.00 17.89 -3.97
CA PHE A 93 -6.34 16.75 -4.61
C PHE A 93 -5.58 17.17 -5.88
N GLY A 94 -5.31 18.47 -6.06
CA GLY A 94 -4.50 19.00 -7.15
C GLY A 94 -3.20 18.23 -7.43
N PRO A 95 -2.46 17.69 -6.43
CA PRO A 95 -1.26 16.89 -6.68
C PRO A 95 -1.50 15.43 -7.14
N ALA A 96 -2.72 14.90 -7.00
CA ALA A 96 -3.03 13.51 -7.35
C ALA A 96 -2.96 13.29 -8.88
N MET A 97 -2.48 12.12 -9.28
CA MET A 97 -2.48 11.70 -10.69
C MET A 97 -3.93 11.53 -11.21
N PRO A 98 -4.24 11.90 -12.46
CA PRO A 98 -5.56 11.70 -13.06
C PRO A 98 -5.98 10.22 -13.05
N PRO A 99 -7.27 9.88 -12.88
CA PRO A 99 -7.73 8.50 -12.66
C PRO A 99 -7.29 7.49 -13.73
N THR A 100 -7.31 7.87 -15.01
CA THR A 100 -6.94 6.98 -16.12
C THR A 100 -5.46 6.62 -16.09
N GLU A 101 -4.60 7.63 -15.89
CA GLU A 101 -3.14 7.45 -15.78
C GLU A 101 -2.79 6.69 -14.48
N ALA A 102 -3.45 7.04 -13.38
CA ALA A 102 -3.28 6.39 -12.08
C ALA A 102 -3.66 4.91 -12.14
N LYS A 103 -4.74 4.55 -12.84
CA LYS A 103 -5.13 3.15 -13.04
C LYS A 103 -4.06 2.38 -13.79
N ALA A 104 -3.58 2.91 -14.92
CA ALA A 104 -2.56 2.27 -15.73
C ALA A 104 -1.25 2.07 -14.96
N LEU A 105 -0.79 3.09 -14.23
CA LEU A 105 0.41 2.99 -13.40
C LEU A 105 0.20 2.01 -12.23
N TYR A 106 -0.95 2.06 -11.54
CA TYR A 106 -1.25 1.13 -10.45
C TYR A 106 -1.23 -0.33 -10.91
N GLU A 107 -1.86 -0.65 -12.04
CA GLU A 107 -1.86 -2.00 -12.60
C GLU A 107 -0.45 -2.49 -12.97
N GLN A 108 0.40 -1.62 -13.53
CA GLN A 108 1.80 -1.94 -13.78
C GLN A 108 2.56 -2.24 -12.47
N LEU A 109 2.31 -1.46 -11.42
CA LEU A 109 2.96 -1.65 -10.12
C LEU A 109 2.49 -2.91 -9.40
N VAL A 110 1.21 -3.28 -9.53
CA VAL A 110 0.69 -4.55 -9.02
C VAL A 110 1.38 -5.72 -9.72
N ALA A 111 1.45 -5.70 -11.05
CA ALA A 111 2.14 -6.74 -11.82
C ALA A 111 3.63 -6.83 -11.45
N TYR A 112 4.28 -5.68 -11.25
CA TYR A 112 5.66 -5.66 -10.76
C TYR A 112 5.79 -6.26 -9.35
N ALA A 113 4.95 -5.85 -8.40
CA ALA A 113 4.97 -6.38 -7.04
C ALA A 113 4.78 -7.91 -7.02
N GLN A 114 3.83 -8.42 -7.80
CA GLN A 114 3.60 -9.87 -7.96
C GLN A 114 4.80 -10.60 -8.58
N SER A 115 5.57 -9.95 -9.45
CA SER A 115 6.82 -10.52 -9.99
C SER A 115 7.96 -10.58 -8.97
N GLN A 116 7.92 -9.72 -7.94
CA GLN A 116 8.95 -9.65 -6.89
C GLN A 116 8.56 -10.43 -5.63
N PHE A 117 7.27 -10.64 -5.40
CA PHE A 117 6.75 -11.28 -4.21
C PHE A 117 5.45 -12.05 -4.53
N GLU A 118 5.42 -13.34 -4.19
CA GLU A 118 4.31 -14.24 -4.56
C GLU A 118 3.00 -13.88 -3.85
N ASN A 119 3.07 -13.51 -2.57
CA ASN A 119 1.90 -13.29 -1.72
C ASN A 119 1.41 -11.83 -1.76
N VAL A 120 1.07 -11.35 -2.95
CA VAL A 120 0.52 -10.00 -3.18
C VAL A 120 -0.97 -10.09 -3.53
N GLN A 121 -1.78 -9.39 -2.75
CA GLN A 121 -3.23 -9.25 -2.91
C GLN A 121 -3.59 -7.78 -3.16
N THR A 122 -4.76 -7.52 -3.72
CA THR A 122 -5.19 -6.17 -4.08
C THR A 122 -6.65 -5.89 -3.74
N GLY A 123 -7.00 -4.61 -3.73
CA GLY A 123 -8.39 -4.17 -3.89
C GLY A 123 -8.81 -4.12 -5.36
N ILE A 124 -9.86 -3.34 -5.63
CA ILE A 124 -10.28 -2.96 -6.99
C ILE A 124 -10.08 -1.45 -7.15
N PHE A 125 -9.27 -1.06 -8.14
CA PHE A 125 -9.00 0.36 -8.39
C PHE A 125 -10.30 1.13 -8.66
N ALA A 126 -10.47 2.28 -7.99
CA ALA A 126 -11.63 3.17 -8.10
C ALA A 126 -13.00 2.56 -7.69
N ALA A 127 -13.03 1.38 -7.07
CA ALA A 127 -14.24 0.85 -6.46
C ALA A 127 -14.49 1.42 -5.06
N ASP A 128 -15.75 1.40 -4.60
CA ASP A 128 -16.09 1.66 -3.20
C ASP A 128 -15.68 0.46 -2.34
N MET A 129 -14.49 0.55 -1.74
CA MET A 129 -13.88 -0.52 -0.95
C MET A 129 -14.18 -0.36 0.53
N LYS A 130 -14.44 -1.48 1.20
CA LYS A 130 -14.37 -1.59 2.66
C LYS A 130 -13.09 -2.34 3.01
N VAL A 131 -12.12 -1.63 3.57
CA VAL A 131 -10.82 -2.18 3.95
C VAL A 131 -10.87 -2.52 5.44
N HIS A 132 -10.85 -3.81 5.74
CA HIS A 132 -10.80 -4.33 7.10
C HIS A 132 -9.35 -4.65 7.44
N LEU A 133 -8.93 -4.35 8.67
CA LEU A 133 -7.63 -4.75 9.18
C LEU A 133 -7.61 -4.87 10.71
N VAL A 134 -6.65 -5.64 11.21
CA VAL A 134 -6.21 -5.59 12.61
C VAL A 134 -4.77 -5.10 12.62
N ASN A 135 -4.55 -3.83 13.00
CA ASN A 135 -3.22 -3.23 13.02
C ASN A 135 -2.41 -3.74 14.21
N ASP A 136 -1.32 -4.43 13.94
CA ASP A 136 -0.48 -5.08 14.93
C ASP A 136 0.56 -4.11 15.49
N GLY A 137 0.46 -3.78 16.78
CA GLY A 137 1.33 -2.84 17.48
C GLY A 137 0.58 -1.70 18.18
N PRO A 138 -0.01 -0.72 17.45
CA PRO A 138 0.01 -0.60 15.99
C PRO A 138 1.34 -0.06 15.45
N VAL A 139 1.79 -0.62 14.32
CA VAL A 139 2.96 -0.14 13.57
C VAL A 139 2.49 0.47 12.25
N THR A 140 2.82 1.74 12.04
CA THR A 140 2.41 2.49 10.85
C THR A 140 3.53 3.40 10.37
N PHE A 141 3.85 3.36 9.08
CA PHE A 141 4.90 4.19 8.49
C PHE A 141 4.42 4.84 7.19
N ASN A 142 4.87 6.08 6.97
CA ASN A 142 4.76 6.75 5.69
C ASN A 142 6.08 6.64 4.94
N LEU A 143 6.04 6.08 3.74
CA LEU A 143 7.17 6.04 2.83
C LEU A 143 6.88 6.92 1.62
N GLU A 144 7.87 7.73 1.27
CA GLU A 144 7.86 8.51 0.04
C GLU A 144 9.12 8.20 -0.77
N VAL A 145 8.96 8.32 -2.09
CA VAL A 145 10.07 8.35 -3.04
C VAL A 145 9.88 9.58 -3.93
N GLU A 146 10.97 10.32 -4.11
CA GLU A 146 11.07 11.49 -4.98
C GLU A 146 11.37 11.11 -6.42
#